data_AF-A0A2J7Z9Q8-F1
#
_entry.id   AF-A0A2J7Z9Q8-F1
#
_cell.length_a   1.000
_cell.length_b   1.000
_cell.length_c   1.000
_cell.angle_alpha   90.00
_cell.angle_beta   90.00
_cell.angle_gamma   90.00
#
_symmetry.space_group_name_H-M   'P 1'
#
loop_
_entity.id
_entity.type
_entity.pdbx_description
1 polymer ?
#
loop_
_entity_poly.entity_id
_entity_poly.type
_entity_poly.pdbx_seq_one_letter_code
_entity_poly.pdbx_strand_id
1 'polypeptide(L)'
;MTGMTARRFPPPITTDDARAIAADWHTGCGSALHGVTTTGRVPCRTRARDEISFARLVSGDAIQRSRLTKLRAWVDAQRTCTDPGRCIC
;
A
#
# COMPACT_ATOMS: atom_id res chain seq x y z
N MET A 1 32.38 -16.84 -1.06
CA MET A 1 31.20 -16.29 -1.79
C MET A 1 30.15 -15.97 -0.74
N THR A 2 30.11 -14.75 -0.23
CA THR A 2 29.32 -14.45 0.98
C THR A 2 28.46 -13.21 0.77
N GLY A 3 27.14 -13.43 0.71
CA GLY A 3 26.12 -12.47 1.09
C GLY A 3 25.97 -11.21 0.24
N MET A 4 25.32 -11.33 -0.93
CA MET A 4 24.55 -10.20 -1.44
C MET A 4 23.33 -10.00 -0.53
N THR A 5 23.49 -9.23 0.54
CA THR A 5 22.36 -8.62 1.24
C THR A 5 21.62 -7.76 0.22
N ALA A 6 20.50 -8.28 -0.28
CA ALA A 6 19.61 -7.52 -1.15
C ALA A 6 19.32 -6.19 -0.47
N ARG A 7 19.89 -5.10 -1.01
CA ARG A 7 19.67 -3.75 -0.51
C ARG A 7 18.16 -3.52 -0.57
N ARG A 8 17.49 -3.60 0.58
CA ARG A 8 16.11 -3.13 0.70
C ARG A 8 16.19 -1.64 0.47
N PHE A 9 15.82 -1.22 -0.73
CA PHE A 9 15.51 0.18 -0.95
C PHE A 9 14.44 0.56 0.08
N PRO A 10 14.68 1.60 0.91
CA PRO A 10 13.66 2.05 1.83
C PRO A 10 12.41 2.40 1.02
N PRO A 11 11.21 2.12 1.56
CA PRO A 11 9.99 2.49 0.85
C PRO A 11 9.99 4.00 0.57
N PRO A 12 9.39 4.44 -0.55
CA PRO A 12 9.51 5.83 -1.01
C PRO A 12 8.76 6.85 -0.14
N ILE A 13 8.00 6.38 0.84
CA ILE A 13 7.25 7.17 1.82
C ILE A 13 7.26 6.45 3.17
N THR A 14 7.00 7.18 4.25
CA THR A 14 6.87 6.59 5.59
C THR A 14 5.53 5.86 5.76
N THR A 15 5.39 5.08 6.84
CA THR A 15 4.09 4.49 7.19
C THR A 15 3.03 5.54 7.52
N ASP A 16 3.45 6.69 8.07
CA ASP A 16 2.52 7.79 8.39
C ASP A 16 1.99 8.46 7.11
N ASP A 17 2.88 8.74 6.15
CA ASP A 17 2.49 9.20 4.82
C ASP A 17 1.54 8.20 4.13
N ALA A 18 1.84 6.90 4.25
CA ALA A 18 1.00 5.86 3.67
C ALA A 18 -0.40 5.84 4.31
N ARG A 19 -0.50 6.03 5.63
CA ARG A 19 -1.77 6.16 6.35
C ARG A 19 -2.56 7.38 5.90
N ALA A 20 -1.90 8.54 5.78
CA ALA A 20 -2.54 9.77 5.32
C ALA A 20 -3.10 9.62 3.90
N ILE A 21 -2.32 9.05 2.97
CA ILE A 21 -2.79 8.82 1.60
C ILE A 21 -3.92 7.76 1.60
N ALA A 22 -3.82 6.70 2.39
CA ALA A 22 -4.87 5.68 2.47
C ALA A 22 -6.18 6.23 3.06
N ALA A 23 -6.11 7.15 4.01
CA ALA A 23 -7.27 7.81 4.60
C ALA A 23 -8.06 8.63 3.57
N ASP A 24 -7.37 9.28 2.64
CA ASP A 24 -7.99 10.06 1.56
C ASP A 24 -8.77 9.17 0.55
N TRP A 25 -8.46 7.87 0.48
CA TRP A 25 -8.86 7.00 -0.64
C TRP A 25 -9.55 5.67 -0.26
N HIS A 26 -9.68 5.34 1.02
CA HIS A 26 -10.38 4.12 1.40
C HIS A 26 -11.89 4.21 1.12
N THR A 27 -12.51 3.11 0.71
CA THR A 27 -13.94 3.07 0.34
C THR A 27 -14.85 2.55 1.46
N GLY A 28 -14.32 2.46 2.69
CA GLY A 28 -15.06 2.05 3.89
C GLY A 28 -14.30 1.01 4.71
N CYS A 29 -14.90 0.55 5.82
CA CYS A 29 -14.23 -0.32 6.80
C CYS A 29 -13.76 -1.68 6.22
N GLY A 30 -14.36 -2.13 5.13
CA GLY A 30 -13.99 -3.37 4.45
C GLY A 30 -12.84 -3.24 3.44
N SER A 31 -12.34 -2.02 3.19
CA SER A 31 -11.28 -1.78 2.21
C SER A 31 -9.89 -2.13 2.76
N ALA A 32 -8.99 -2.59 1.90
CA ALA A 32 -7.61 -2.87 2.27
C ALA A 32 -6.87 -1.58 2.69
N LEU A 33 -7.18 -0.44 2.06
CA LEU A 33 -6.67 0.87 2.45
C LEU A 33 -7.15 1.31 3.84
N HIS A 34 -8.38 0.98 4.24
CA HIS A 34 -8.83 1.24 5.61
C HIS A 34 -7.97 0.49 6.65
N GLY A 35 -7.56 -0.75 6.34
CA GLY A 35 -6.61 -1.50 7.15
C GLY A 35 -5.24 -0.81 7.23
N VAL A 36 -4.76 -0.20 6.14
CA VAL A 36 -3.54 0.61 6.13
C VAL A 36 -3.70 1.83 7.03
N THR A 37 -4.80 2.57 6.91
CA THR A 37 -5.09 3.76 7.73
C THR A 37 -5.08 3.44 9.22
N THR A 38 -5.75 2.37 9.63
CA THR A 38 -5.94 2.04 11.06
C THR A 38 -4.75 1.32 11.69
N THR A 39 -4.11 0.40 10.96
CA THR A 39 -3.05 -0.45 11.51
C THR A 39 -1.66 -0.06 11.04
N GLY A 40 -1.53 0.68 9.93
CA GLY A 40 -0.25 0.93 9.26
C GLY A 40 0.36 -0.30 8.61
N ARG A 41 -0.42 -1.38 8.46
CA ARG A 41 -0.01 -2.63 7.82
C ARG A 41 -0.85 -2.89 6.60
N VAL A 42 -0.29 -3.60 5.62
CA VAL A 42 -1.03 -4.02 4.42
C VAL A 42 -1.70 -5.37 4.71
N PRO A 43 -3.03 -5.42 4.86
CA PRO A 43 -3.74 -6.67 5.19
C PRO A 43 -3.70 -7.65 4.02
N CYS A 44 -3.91 -7.16 2.79
CA CYS A 44 -3.84 -7.93 1.55
C CYS A 44 -3.19 -7.07 0.45
N ARG A 45 -2.04 -7.52 -0.09
CA ARG A 45 -1.28 -6.75 -1.08
C ARG A 45 -2.05 -6.56 -2.38
N THR A 46 -2.65 -7.64 -2.89
CA THR A 46 -3.35 -7.65 -4.18
C THR A 46 -4.54 -6.70 -4.13
N ARG A 47 -5.38 -6.84 -3.10
CA ARG A 47 -6.53 -5.95 -2.90
C ARG A 47 -6.13 -4.49 -2.74
N ALA A 48 -5.10 -4.20 -1.95
CA ALA A 48 -4.59 -2.82 -1.82
C ALA A 48 -4.09 -2.25 -3.16
N ARG A 49 -3.41 -3.06 -3.99
CA ARG A 49 -2.99 -2.64 -5.33
C ARG A 49 -4.17 -2.34 -6.25
N ASP A 50 -5.23 -3.14 -6.18
CA ASP A 50 -6.42 -2.96 -7.01
C ASP A 50 -7.18 -1.70 -6.60
N GLU A 51 -7.37 -1.48 -5.29
CA GLU A 51 -7.96 -0.25 -4.73
C GLU A 51 -7.15 0.99 -5.15
N ILE A 52 -5.81 0.95 -5.05
CA ILE A 52 -4.94 2.06 -5.49
C ILE A 52 -5.03 2.28 -6.99
N SER A 53 -5.13 1.20 -7.79
CA SER A 53 -5.25 1.30 -9.25
C SER A 53 -6.57 1.96 -9.64
N PHE A 54 -7.67 1.58 -8.98
CA PHE A 54 -8.97 2.22 -9.15
C PHE A 54 -8.92 3.70 -8.75
N ALA A 55 -8.37 4.02 -7.57
CA ALA A 55 -8.18 5.40 -7.10
C ALA A 55 -7.40 6.26 -8.12
N ARG A 56 -6.37 5.71 -8.77
CA ARG A 56 -5.60 6.42 -9.80
C ARG A 56 -6.41 6.72 -11.05
N LEU A 57 -7.34 5.84 -11.44
CA LEU A 57 -8.19 6.03 -12.61
C LEU A 57 -9.22 7.14 -12.38
N VAL A 58 -9.80 7.21 -11.18
CA VAL A 58 -10.79 8.24 -10.83
C VAL A 58 -10.16 9.57 -10.40
N SER A 59 -8.86 9.58 -10.09
CA SER A 59 -8.11 10.79 -9.74
C SER A 59 -7.81 11.64 -10.98
N GLY A 60 -8.51 12.78 -11.11
CA GLY A 60 -8.25 13.80 -12.14
C GLY A 60 -6.95 14.59 -11.93
N ASP A 61 -6.47 14.67 -10.68
CA ASP A 61 -5.32 15.50 -10.30
C ASP A 61 -3.98 14.74 -10.38
N ALA A 62 -2.95 15.43 -10.90
CA ALA A 62 -1.61 14.86 -11.09
C ALA A 62 -0.86 14.64 -9.77
N ILE A 63 -1.07 15.51 -8.77
CA ILE A 63 -0.44 15.40 -7.45
C ILE A 63 -0.99 14.16 -6.73
N GLN A 64 -2.31 13.95 -6.77
CA GLN A 64 -2.95 12.77 -6.21
C GLN A 64 -2.49 11.48 -6.91
N ARG A 65 -2.37 11.45 -8.24
CA ARG A 65 -1.79 10.29 -8.95
C ARG A 65 -0.35 10.00 -8.51
N SER A 66 0.45 11.03 -8.25
CA SER A 66 1.81 10.87 -7.73
C SER A 66 1.82 10.28 -6.32
N ARG A 67 0.96 10.79 -5.41
CA ARG A 67 0.77 10.23 -4.06
C ARG A 67 0.37 8.75 -4.10
N LEU A 68 -0.60 8.40 -4.92
CA LEU A 68 -1.06 7.01 -5.10
C LEU A 68 0.02 6.10 -5.70
N THR A 69 0.88 6.63 -6.58
CA THR A 69 2.03 5.89 -7.11
C THR A 69 3.05 5.56 -6.02
N LYS A 70 3.34 6.54 -5.15
CA LYS A 70 4.20 6.32 -3.97
C LYS A 70 3.60 5.33 -2.99
N LEU A 71 2.29 5.42 -2.75
CA LEU A 71 1.57 4.47 -1.89
C LEU A 71 1.65 3.04 -2.46
N ARG A 72 1.47 2.86 -3.76
CA ARG A 72 1.63 1.54 -4.42
C ARG A 72 3.02 0.97 -4.20
N ALA A 73 4.06 1.77 -4.41
CA ALA A 73 5.44 1.33 -4.19
C ALA A 73 5.71 1.00 -2.71
N TRP A 74 5.12 1.74 -1.77
CA TRP A 74 5.17 1.40 -0.34
C TRP A 74 4.48 0.06 -0.06
N VAL A 75 3.28 -0.18 -0.61
CA VAL A 75 2.54 -1.45 -0.51
C VAL A 75 3.36 -2.62 -1.06
N ASP A 76 4.06 -2.40 -2.17
CA ASP A 76 4.92 -3.41 -2.80
C ASP A 76 6.14 -3.78 -1.96
N ALA A 77 6.65 -2.82 -1.18
CA ALA A 77 7.78 -3.00 -0.27
C ALA A 77 7.36 -3.65 1.07
N GLN A 78 6.07 -3.69 1.41
CA GLN A 78 5.62 -4.29 2.67
C GLN A 78 5.71 -5.82 2.62
N ARG A 79 6.15 -6.40 3.75
CA ARG A 79 5.96 -7.82 4.01
C ARG A 79 4.48 -8.06 4.30
N THR A 80 3.74 -8.54 3.31
CA THR A 80 2.40 -9.05 3.51
C THR A 80 2.45 -10.47 4.05
N CYS A 81 1.38 -10.98 4.67
CA CYS A 81 1.39 -12.39 5.02
C CYS A 81 1.54 -13.20 3.72
N THR A 82 2.57 -14.03 3.68
CA THR A 82 2.82 -15.00 2.60
C THR A 82 1.88 -16.20 2.68
N ASP A 83 1.07 -16.26 3.73
CA ASP A 83 0.12 -17.32 3.98
C ASP A 83 -1.28 -16.88 3.51
N PRO A 84 -1.81 -17.45 2.43
CA PRO A 84 -3.12 -17.09 1.89
C PRO A 84 -4.29 -17.51 2.81
N GLY A 85 -4.07 -18.34 3.84
CA GLY A 85 -5.09 -18.70 4.84
C GLY A 85 -5.19 -17.71 6.00
N ARG A 86 -4.11 -16.96 6.31
CA ARG A 86 -4.07 -15.88 7.31
C ARG A 86 -4.18 -14.47 6.72
N CYS A 87 -3.77 -14.29 5.47
CA CYS A 87 -4.15 -13.11 4.70
C CYS A 87 -5.59 -13.35 4.22
N ILE A 88 -6.58 -12.84 4.95
CA ILE A 88 -7.93 -12.73 4.40
C ILE A 88 -7.87 -11.66 3.30
N CYS A 89 -7.52 -12.12 2.10
CA CYS A 89 -7.88 -11.55 0.81
C CYS A 89 -9.20 -12.24 0.40
#